data_AF-L5KPW5-F1
#
_entry.id   AF-L5KPW5-F1
#
_cell.length_a   1.000
_cell.length_b   1.000
_cell.length_c   1.000
_cell.angle_alpha   90.00
_cell.angle_beta   90.00
_cell.angle_gamma   90.00
#
_symmetry.space_group_name_H-M   'P 1'
#
loop_
_entity.id
_entity.type
_entity.pdbx_description
1 polymer ?
#
loop_
_entity_poly.entity_id
_entity_poly.type
_entity_poly.pdbx_seq_one_letter_code
_entity_poly.pdbx_strand_id
1 'polypeptide(L)'
;MKDAADALNTDEMVLGDAPGACAPAVPTRIPALASLSRGRASPLVRFQLPNVLFAYAHTLALYHGGDDALLPDFCDTLLGVSGALGSQQVFISAEEALQAAAHVLEAGEHPPGPLGTRGAMREAARILMGEGPANQKGYTLAALGHLAQTLGRARKQAEATEERDRLYRARKKCQYLLSWTNENEVVLTALALDCARAHRAHAVTAEEVAALTGELERLWGGPMPPAPRTLIEELPG
;
A
#
# COMPACT_ATOMS: atom_id res chain seq x y z
N MET A 1 -57.68 -7.52 2.74
CA MET A 1 -57.34 -7.39 1.31
C MET A 1 -56.55 -6.11 1.18
N LYS A 2 -55.41 -6.01 0.51
CA LYS A 2 -54.49 -6.94 -0.16
C LYS A 2 -53.51 -5.97 -0.84
N ASP A 3 -52.20 -6.12 -0.57
CA ASP A 3 -50.99 -5.82 -1.38
C ASP A 3 -50.94 -4.49 -2.19
N ALA A 4 -49.84 -3.78 -2.45
CA ALA A 4 -48.40 -4.05 -2.50
C ALA A 4 -47.70 -2.65 -2.55
N ALA A 5 -46.50 -2.47 -1.97
CA ALA A 5 -45.19 -2.35 -2.64
C ALA A 5 -45.00 -1.06 -3.48
N ASP A 6 -43.87 -0.35 -3.54
CA ASP A 6 -42.44 -0.63 -3.31
C ASP A 6 -41.75 0.75 -3.11
N ALA A 7 -40.86 0.96 -2.15
CA ALA A 7 -39.42 0.61 -2.13
C ALA A 7 -38.55 1.49 -3.05
N LEU A 8 -37.55 2.15 -2.44
CA LEU A 8 -36.13 2.13 -2.81
C LEU A 8 -35.36 3.08 -1.86
N ASN A 9 -34.98 2.54 -0.70
CA ASN A 9 -34.02 3.14 0.21
C ASN A 9 -32.73 2.32 0.14
N THR A 10 -31.67 2.98 -0.33
CA THR A 10 -30.24 2.74 -0.04
C THR A 10 -29.79 1.30 0.17
N ASP A 11 -29.23 0.73 -0.90
CA ASP A 11 -28.36 -0.45 -0.85
C ASP A 11 -26.93 0.00 -0.47
N GLU A 12 -26.70 0.24 0.83
CA GLU A 12 -25.34 0.17 1.39
C GLU A 12 -24.97 -1.30 1.45
N MET A 13 -24.27 -1.77 0.42
CA MET A 13 -23.75 -3.12 0.34
C MET A 13 -22.64 -3.28 1.40
N VAL A 14 -23.06 -3.60 2.62
CA VAL A 14 -22.19 -4.10 3.69
C VAL A 14 -21.61 -5.41 3.19
N LEU A 15 -20.37 -5.35 2.72
CA LEU A 15 -19.56 -6.52 2.43
C LEU A 15 -19.50 -7.37 3.72
N GLY A 16 -20.21 -8.49 3.68
CA GLY A 16 -20.27 -9.46 4.77
C GLY A 16 -18.87 -9.91 5.16
N ASP A 17 -18.65 -9.90 6.47
CA ASP A 17 -17.45 -10.42 7.11
C ASP A 17 -17.34 -11.92 6.77
N ALA A 18 -16.41 -12.26 5.87
CA ALA A 18 -16.12 -13.65 5.55
C ALA A 18 -15.47 -14.31 6.78
N PRO A 19 -16.06 -15.38 7.34
CA PRO A 19 -15.50 -16.03 8.50
C PRO A 19 -14.28 -16.86 8.07
N GLY A 20 -13.07 -16.35 8.27
CA GLY A 20 -11.86 -17.14 8.01
C GLY A 20 -10.50 -16.43 8.03
N ALA A 21 -10.41 -15.11 7.92
CA ALA A 21 -9.12 -14.42 7.95
C ALA A 21 -8.71 -14.11 9.39
N CYS A 22 -8.07 -15.06 10.07
CA CYS A 22 -7.47 -14.80 11.38
C CYS A 22 -6.41 -13.69 11.22
N ALA A 23 -6.62 -12.55 11.87
CA ALA A 23 -5.66 -11.45 11.82
C ALA A 23 -4.26 -11.95 12.21
N PRO A 24 -3.18 -11.51 11.53
CA PRO A 24 -1.85 -11.98 11.83
C PRO A 24 -1.50 -11.71 13.30
N ALA A 25 -0.95 -12.70 13.98
CA ALA A 25 -0.57 -12.57 15.38
C ALA A 25 0.72 -11.75 15.53
N VAL A 26 0.80 -10.95 16.60
CA VAL A 26 2.05 -10.27 16.97
C VAL A 26 3.10 -11.32 17.37
N PRO A 27 4.33 -11.26 16.84
CA PRO A 27 5.40 -12.17 17.25
C PRO A 27 5.66 -12.09 18.77
N THR A 28 5.65 -13.24 19.44
CA THR A 28 5.85 -13.33 20.90
C THR A 28 7.28 -12.95 21.35
N ARG A 29 8.25 -13.00 20.44
CA ARG A 29 9.64 -12.62 20.70
C ARG A 29 10.11 -11.65 19.62
N ILE A 30 10.36 -10.42 20.04
CA ILE A 30 10.95 -9.38 19.20
C ILE A 30 12.34 -9.07 19.80
N PRO A 31 13.43 -9.29 19.05
CA PRO A 31 14.77 -8.99 19.54
C PRO A 31 14.95 -7.48 19.73
N ALA A 32 15.84 -7.09 20.64
CA ALA A 32 16.23 -5.69 20.78
C ALA A 32 16.94 -5.18 19.52
N LEU A 33 16.71 -3.93 19.14
CA LEU A 33 17.27 -3.31 17.94
C LEU A 33 18.81 -3.32 17.97
N ALA A 34 19.40 -3.11 19.14
CA ALA A 34 20.85 -3.15 19.35
C ALA A 34 21.49 -4.52 19.03
N SER A 35 20.71 -5.61 19.07
CA SER A 35 21.19 -6.93 18.67
C SER A 35 21.30 -7.11 17.14
N LEU A 36 20.59 -6.26 16.37
CA LEU A 36 20.53 -6.33 14.91
C LEU A 36 21.46 -5.33 14.22
N SER A 37 21.79 -4.22 14.88
CA SER A 37 22.71 -3.21 14.35
C SER A 37 23.54 -2.56 15.45
N ARG A 38 24.83 -2.35 15.18
CA ARG A 38 25.78 -1.72 16.11
C ARG A 38 25.68 -0.18 16.18
N GLY A 39 24.99 0.44 15.24
CA GLY A 39 24.87 1.91 15.13
C GLY A 39 23.52 2.43 15.61
N ARG A 40 23.45 3.74 15.87
CA ARG A 40 22.17 4.42 16.13
C ARG A 40 21.29 4.33 14.88
N ALA A 41 20.02 4.01 15.08
CA ALA A 41 19.05 4.01 13.98
C ALA A 41 18.96 5.40 13.34
N SER A 42 18.95 5.44 12.01
CA SER A 42 18.71 6.68 11.27
C SER A 42 17.31 7.23 11.62
N PRO A 43 17.14 8.55 11.77
CA PRO A 43 15.81 9.14 11.98
C PRO A 43 14.85 8.90 10.80
N LEU A 44 15.37 8.53 9.63
CA LEU A 44 14.59 8.26 8.43
C LEU A 44 13.95 6.86 8.42
N VAL A 45 14.36 5.96 9.33
CA VAL A 45 13.80 4.59 9.41
C VAL A 45 12.27 4.60 9.54
N ARG A 46 11.73 5.58 10.29
CA ARG A 46 10.28 5.74 10.48
C ARG A 46 9.50 5.85 9.17
N PHE A 47 10.07 6.50 8.16
CA PHE A 47 9.41 6.72 6.87
C PHE A 47 9.44 5.50 5.94
N GLN A 48 10.08 4.42 6.35
CA GLN A 48 9.99 3.14 5.63
C GLN A 48 8.72 2.39 5.98
N LEU A 49 8.14 2.62 7.17
CA LEU A 49 6.90 1.96 7.60
C LEU A 49 5.72 2.25 6.66
N PRO A 50 5.41 3.50 6.25
CA PRO A 50 4.29 3.76 5.36
C PRO A 50 4.43 3.08 4.01
N ASN A 51 5.64 3.09 3.42
CA ASN A 51 5.91 2.43 2.14
C ASN A 51 5.73 0.90 2.23
N VAL A 52 6.28 0.28 3.28
CA VAL A 52 6.15 -1.18 3.51
C VAL A 52 4.69 -1.56 3.76
N LEU A 53 3.98 -0.80 4.60
CA LEU A 53 2.60 -1.10 4.97
C LEU A 53 1.62 -0.84 3.82
N PHE A 54 1.89 0.13 2.96
CA PHE A 54 1.15 0.31 1.70
C PHE A 54 1.25 -0.94 0.83
N ALA A 55 2.48 -1.38 0.55
CA ALA A 55 2.70 -2.56 -0.29
C ALA A 55 2.10 -3.81 0.34
N TYR A 56 2.23 -3.96 1.67
CA TYR A 56 1.61 -5.05 2.41
C TYR A 56 0.09 -5.06 2.31
N ALA A 57 -0.58 -3.91 2.52
CA ALA A 57 -2.04 -3.83 2.42
C ALA A 57 -2.51 -4.18 1.00
N HIS A 58 -1.80 -3.66 -0.01
CA HIS A 58 -2.07 -3.97 -1.41
C HIS A 58 -1.94 -5.47 -1.72
N THR A 59 -0.81 -6.09 -1.38
CA THR A 59 -0.59 -7.51 -1.68
C THR A 59 -1.46 -8.43 -0.84
N LEU A 60 -1.75 -8.07 0.41
CA LEU A 60 -2.66 -8.85 1.26
C LEU A 60 -4.07 -8.89 0.66
N ALA A 61 -4.55 -7.76 0.16
CA ALA A 61 -5.87 -7.68 -0.47
C ALA A 61 -5.91 -8.36 -1.85
N LEU A 62 -4.82 -8.33 -2.60
CA LEU A 62 -4.73 -8.96 -3.93
C LEU A 62 -4.61 -10.49 -3.86
N TYR A 63 -3.89 -11.02 -2.87
CA TYR A 63 -3.54 -12.45 -2.79
C TYR A 63 -4.10 -13.15 -1.54
N HIS A 64 -5.10 -12.57 -0.88
CA HIS A 64 -5.84 -13.15 0.26
C HIS A 64 -4.99 -13.74 1.40
N GLY A 65 -3.83 -13.16 1.72
CA GLY A 65 -2.95 -13.68 2.78
C GLY A 65 -1.69 -14.38 2.31
N GLY A 66 -1.48 -14.52 1.00
CA GLY A 66 -0.30 -15.20 0.46
C GLY A 66 -0.37 -16.70 0.67
N ASP A 67 -1.41 -17.31 0.10
CA ASP A 67 -1.52 -18.76 -0.07
C ASP A 67 -0.22 -19.31 -0.67
N ASP A 68 0.21 -20.50 -0.26
CA ASP A 68 1.51 -21.05 -0.68
C ASP A 68 1.66 -21.15 -2.21
N ALA A 69 0.55 -21.31 -2.95
CA ALA A 69 0.54 -21.30 -4.41
C ALA A 69 0.78 -19.92 -5.04
N LEU A 70 0.37 -18.84 -4.35
CA LEU A 70 0.51 -17.44 -4.80
C LEU A 70 1.67 -16.73 -4.10
N LEU A 71 2.46 -17.45 -3.31
CA LEU A 71 3.54 -16.89 -2.52
C LEU A 71 4.64 -16.22 -3.36
N PRO A 72 5.03 -16.75 -4.54
CA PRO A 72 5.95 -16.06 -5.45
C PRO A 72 5.37 -14.71 -5.91
N ASP A 73 4.16 -14.70 -6.48
CA ASP A 73 3.50 -13.48 -6.98
C ASP A 73 3.28 -12.43 -5.88
N PHE A 74 2.93 -12.89 -4.67
CA PHE A 74 2.84 -12.05 -3.48
C PHE A 74 4.17 -11.34 -3.20
N CYS A 75 5.28 -12.08 -3.22
CA CYS A 75 6.60 -11.53 -2.91
C CYS A 75 7.10 -10.61 -4.03
N ASP A 76 6.91 -10.99 -5.29
CA ASP A 76 7.31 -10.17 -6.43
C ASP A 76 6.58 -8.83 -6.44
N THR A 77 5.26 -8.84 -6.23
CA THR A 77 4.47 -7.62 -6.12
C THR A 77 4.86 -6.80 -4.89
N LEU A 78 5.06 -7.44 -3.74
CA LEU A 78 5.49 -6.74 -2.52
C LEU A 78 6.82 -6.01 -2.72
N LEU A 79 7.78 -6.68 -3.36
CA LEU A 79 9.12 -6.14 -3.58
C LEU A 79 9.16 -5.11 -4.71
N GLY A 80 8.29 -5.21 -5.71
CA GLY A 80 8.19 -4.20 -6.75
C GLY A 80 7.50 -2.93 -6.25
N VAL A 81 6.40 -3.05 -5.51
CA VAL A 81 5.65 -1.90 -4.97
C VAL A 81 6.39 -1.24 -3.79
N SER A 82 7.05 -2.02 -2.92
CA SER A 82 7.78 -1.46 -1.79
C SER A 82 9.21 -1.07 -2.17
N GLY A 83 9.41 0.20 -2.53
CA GLY A 83 10.75 0.78 -2.68
C GLY A 83 11.67 0.56 -1.46
N ALA A 84 11.12 0.54 -0.24
CA ALA A 84 11.88 0.26 0.98
C ALA A 84 12.45 -1.18 1.03
N LEU A 85 11.73 -2.17 0.49
CA LEU A 85 12.14 -3.58 0.51
C LEU A 85 12.87 -4.00 -0.76
N GLY A 86 12.34 -3.66 -1.93
CA GLY A 86 12.89 -4.09 -3.22
C GLY A 86 14.14 -3.31 -3.63
N SER A 87 14.07 -1.98 -3.54
CA SER A 87 15.10 -1.07 -4.05
C SER A 87 15.92 -0.39 -2.95
N GLN A 88 15.64 -0.71 -1.68
CA GLN A 88 16.28 -0.12 -0.49
C GLN A 88 16.18 1.41 -0.46
N GLN A 89 15.11 1.96 -1.04
CA GLN A 89 14.86 3.39 -1.10
C GLN A 89 14.73 3.96 0.32
N VAL A 90 15.24 5.18 0.48
CA VAL A 90 15.15 5.98 1.70
C VAL A 90 14.19 7.12 1.45
N PHE A 91 13.33 7.40 2.43
CA PHE A 91 12.32 8.45 2.36
C PHE A 91 12.59 9.48 3.46
N ILE A 92 12.27 10.73 3.17
CA ILE A 92 12.37 11.87 4.08
C ILE A 92 11.03 12.28 4.69
N SER A 93 9.91 11.73 4.18
CA SER A 93 8.57 11.96 4.72
C SER A 93 7.63 10.77 4.53
N ALA A 94 6.51 10.75 5.26
CA ALA A 94 5.47 9.73 5.08
C ALA A 94 4.73 9.88 3.75
N GLU A 95 4.52 11.13 3.31
CA GLU A 95 3.90 11.45 2.04
C GLU A 95 4.72 10.90 0.88
N GLU A 96 6.02 11.23 0.82
CA GLU A 96 6.94 10.71 -0.20
C GLU A 96 6.94 9.17 -0.23
N ALA A 97 6.97 8.54 0.95
CA ALA A 97 6.97 7.08 1.08
C ALA A 97 5.71 6.43 0.49
N LEU A 98 4.54 7.05 0.67
CA LEU A 98 3.28 6.58 0.10
C LEU A 98 3.19 6.89 -1.40
N GLN A 99 3.57 8.11 -1.81
CA GLN A 99 3.54 8.52 -3.22
C GLN A 99 4.46 7.67 -4.09
N ALA A 100 5.64 7.30 -3.57
CA ALA A 100 6.55 6.41 -4.30
C ALA A 100 5.91 5.04 -4.60
N ALA A 101 5.16 4.47 -3.66
CA ALA A 101 4.47 3.19 -3.87
C ALA A 101 3.21 3.36 -4.75
N ALA A 102 2.48 4.47 -4.58
CA ALA A 102 1.34 4.84 -5.40
C ALA A 102 1.72 4.95 -6.88
N HIS A 103 2.84 5.62 -7.16
CA HIS A 103 3.35 5.82 -8.52
C HIS A 103 3.63 4.50 -9.23
N VAL A 104 4.21 3.52 -8.54
CA VAL A 104 4.46 2.17 -9.09
C VAL A 104 3.14 1.48 -9.50
N LEU A 105 2.08 1.59 -8.69
CA LEU A 105 0.77 1.02 -9.04
C LEU A 105 0.09 1.77 -10.18
N GLU A 106 0.17 3.11 -10.20
CA GLU A 106 -0.41 3.94 -11.24
C GLU A 106 0.31 3.79 -12.59
N ALA A 107 1.60 3.45 -12.58
CA ALA A 107 2.37 3.10 -13.77
C ALA A 107 1.96 1.75 -14.39
N GLY A 108 1.17 0.93 -13.68
CA GLY A 108 0.69 -0.36 -14.18
C GLY A 108 1.74 -1.46 -14.20
N GLU A 109 2.83 -1.31 -13.45
CA GLU A 109 3.91 -2.31 -13.34
C GLU A 109 3.45 -3.59 -12.60
N HIS A 110 2.39 -3.46 -11.79
CA HIS A 110 1.79 -4.53 -11.01
C HIS A 110 0.26 -4.55 -11.14
N PRO A 111 -0.40 -5.70 -10.91
CA PRO A 111 -1.85 -5.80 -11.03
C PRO A 111 -2.58 -4.79 -10.11
N PRO A 112 -3.66 -4.13 -10.59
CA PRO A 112 -4.46 -3.29 -9.72
C PRO A 112 -5.15 -4.16 -8.67
N GLY A 113 -4.84 -3.92 -7.40
CA GLY A 113 -5.48 -4.60 -6.27
C GLY A 113 -6.86 -4.03 -5.98
N PRO A 114 -7.74 -4.77 -5.28
CA PRO A 114 -9.12 -4.34 -5.01
C PRO A 114 -9.22 -3.08 -4.14
N LEU A 115 -8.16 -2.75 -3.39
CA LEU A 115 -8.07 -1.51 -2.64
C LEU A 115 -7.78 -0.28 -3.53
N GLY A 116 -7.19 -0.50 -4.70
CA GLY A 116 -6.52 0.54 -5.48
C GLY A 116 -5.43 1.27 -4.68
N THR A 117 -4.84 2.29 -5.30
CA THR A 117 -3.82 3.15 -4.66
C THR A 117 -4.37 3.83 -3.41
N ARG A 118 -5.54 4.46 -3.52
CA ARG A 118 -6.14 5.23 -2.45
C ARG A 118 -6.50 4.38 -1.23
N GLY A 119 -7.03 3.17 -1.45
CA GLY A 119 -7.33 2.24 -0.37
C GLY A 119 -6.06 1.75 0.33
N ALA A 120 -5.01 1.42 -0.42
CA ALA A 120 -3.73 1.00 0.17
C ALA A 120 -3.10 2.10 1.05
N MET A 121 -3.17 3.39 0.64
CA MET A 121 -2.73 4.51 1.50
C MET A 121 -3.52 4.58 2.81
N ARG A 122 -4.86 4.41 2.71
CA ARG A 122 -5.75 4.45 3.88
C ARG A 122 -5.47 3.31 4.84
N GLU A 123 -5.28 2.09 4.33
CA GLU A 123 -4.97 0.92 5.16
C GLU A 123 -3.60 1.04 5.82
N ALA A 124 -2.58 1.60 5.13
CA ALA A 124 -1.29 1.90 5.75
C ALA A 124 -1.45 2.85 6.96
N ALA A 125 -2.28 3.90 6.83
CA ALA A 125 -2.58 4.80 7.93
C ALA A 125 -3.31 4.09 9.10
N ARG A 126 -4.28 3.22 8.80
CA ARG A 126 -5.01 2.44 9.81
C ARG A 126 -4.11 1.46 10.57
N ILE A 127 -3.23 0.74 9.87
CA ILE A 127 -2.29 -0.20 10.49
C ILE A 127 -1.32 0.53 11.44
N LEU A 128 -0.88 1.74 11.08
CA LEU A 128 -0.03 2.58 11.95
C LEU A 128 -0.79 3.16 13.15
N MET A 129 -2.09 3.45 12.98
CA MET A 129 -2.92 3.98 14.06
C MET A 129 -3.21 2.92 15.14
N GLY A 130 -3.34 1.65 14.75
CA GLY A 130 -3.66 0.56 15.66
C GLY A 130 -5.07 0.67 16.26
N GLU A 131 -5.30 0.01 17.39
CA GLU A 131 -6.58 0.00 18.13
C GLU A 131 -6.72 1.21 19.08
N GLY A 132 -6.00 2.31 18.79
CA GLY A 132 -5.88 3.45 19.67
C GLY A 132 -4.77 3.31 20.71
N PRO A 133 -4.75 4.17 21.76
CA PRO A 133 -3.59 4.31 22.66
C PRO A 133 -3.23 3.06 23.46
N ALA A 134 -4.16 2.12 23.62
CA ALA A 134 -3.95 0.90 24.41
C ALA A 134 -3.12 -0.16 23.69
N ASN A 135 -3.12 -0.17 22.35
CA ASN A 135 -2.41 -1.15 21.54
C ASN A 135 -2.04 -0.54 20.19
N GLN A 136 -1.17 0.45 20.24
CA GLN A 136 -0.90 1.28 19.08
C GLN A 136 0.01 0.57 18.06
N LYS A 137 1.06 -0.09 18.54
CA LYS A 137 1.99 -0.80 17.67
C LYS A 137 1.52 -2.19 17.22
N GLY A 138 0.45 -2.75 17.81
CA GLY A 138 0.04 -4.14 17.62
C GLY A 138 -0.12 -4.54 16.16
N TYR A 139 -0.90 -3.80 15.39
CA TYR A 139 -1.11 -4.08 13.97
C TYR A 139 0.16 -3.92 13.12
N THR A 140 0.96 -2.90 13.41
CA THR A 140 2.24 -2.71 12.71
C THR A 140 3.20 -3.87 12.99
N LEU A 141 3.27 -4.35 14.24
CA LEU A 141 4.11 -5.50 14.61
C LEU A 141 3.60 -6.80 13.98
N ALA A 142 2.28 -7.01 13.97
CA ALA A 142 1.66 -8.15 13.32
C ALA A 142 1.95 -8.18 11.81
N ALA A 143 1.78 -7.05 11.12
CA ALA A 143 2.07 -6.91 9.70
C ALA A 143 3.55 -7.21 9.38
N LEU A 144 4.49 -6.58 10.09
CA LEU A 144 5.93 -6.80 9.88
C LEU A 144 6.36 -8.23 10.22
N GLY A 145 5.76 -8.82 11.25
CA GLY A 145 5.95 -10.21 11.64
C GLY A 145 5.49 -11.17 10.56
N HIS A 146 4.29 -10.95 10.02
CA HIS A 146 3.74 -11.72 8.91
C HIS A 146 4.63 -11.62 7.67
N LEU A 147 5.03 -10.42 7.26
CA LEU A 147 5.97 -10.22 6.15
C LEU A 147 7.29 -10.97 6.34
N ALA A 148 7.88 -10.89 7.53
CA ALA A 148 9.15 -11.57 7.82
C ALA A 148 9.02 -13.11 7.74
N GLN A 149 7.87 -13.66 8.10
CA GLN A 149 7.57 -15.09 7.96
C GLN A 149 7.33 -15.46 6.49
N THR A 150 6.50 -14.71 5.79
CA THR A 150 6.12 -14.93 4.38
C THR A 150 7.34 -14.87 3.46
N LEU A 151 8.16 -13.82 3.55
CA LEU A 151 9.45 -13.72 2.84
C LEU A 151 10.41 -14.85 3.22
N GLY A 152 10.31 -15.32 4.46
CA GLY A 152 11.08 -16.46 4.97
C GLY A 152 10.68 -17.80 4.36
N ARG A 153 9.39 -18.01 4.10
CA ARG A 153 8.86 -19.18 3.40
C ARG A 153 9.22 -19.12 1.92
N ALA A 154 8.96 -17.99 1.26
CA ALA A 154 9.28 -17.77 -0.14
C ALA A 154 10.76 -18.04 -0.43
N ARG A 155 11.66 -17.56 0.42
CA ARG A 155 13.11 -17.81 0.29
C ARG A 155 13.49 -19.28 0.30
N LYS A 156 12.73 -20.14 1.00
CA LYS A 156 12.99 -21.59 1.03
C LYS A 156 12.53 -22.28 -0.25
N GLN A 157 11.55 -21.70 -0.94
CA GLN A 157 11.00 -22.22 -2.20
C GLN A 157 11.75 -21.68 -3.42
N ALA A 158 12.39 -20.51 -3.30
CA ALA A 158 13.16 -19.91 -4.38
C ALA A 158 14.37 -20.76 -4.79
N GLU A 159 14.46 -21.09 -6.08
CA GLU A 159 15.55 -21.89 -6.66
C GLU A 159 16.77 -21.02 -6.99
N ALA A 160 16.54 -19.82 -7.53
CA ALA A 160 17.60 -18.90 -7.93
C ALA A 160 18.26 -18.23 -6.72
N THR A 161 19.60 -18.24 -6.68
CA THR A 161 20.38 -17.61 -5.60
C THR A 161 20.11 -16.12 -5.47
N GLU A 162 19.99 -15.40 -6.59
CA GLU A 162 19.72 -13.96 -6.60
C GLU A 162 18.37 -13.63 -5.94
N GLU A 163 17.34 -14.42 -6.24
CA GLU A 163 16.02 -14.26 -5.65
C GLU A 163 16.03 -14.59 -4.15
N ARG A 164 16.73 -15.68 -3.77
CA ARG A 164 16.93 -16.02 -2.35
C ARG A 164 17.61 -14.90 -1.56
N ASP A 165 18.53 -14.17 -2.18
CA ASP A 165 19.24 -13.04 -1.57
C ASP A 165 18.35 -11.80 -1.48
N ARG A 166 17.55 -11.52 -2.51
CA ARG A 166 16.56 -10.43 -2.50
C ARG A 166 15.55 -10.63 -1.36
N LEU A 167 14.95 -11.81 -1.28
CA LEU A 167 14.00 -12.19 -0.22
C LEU A 167 14.66 -12.16 1.17
N TYR A 168 15.94 -12.55 1.27
CA TYR A 168 16.69 -12.46 2.52
C TYR A 168 16.83 -11.02 3.00
N ARG A 169 17.26 -10.10 2.14
CA ARG A 169 17.45 -8.69 2.49
C ARG A 169 16.13 -8.05 2.92
N ALA A 170 15.05 -8.28 2.16
CA ALA A 170 13.72 -7.81 2.50
C ALA A 170 13.25 -8.36 3.85
N ARG A 171 13.44 -9.66 4.10
CA ARG A 171 13.11 -10.27 5.41
C ARG A 171 13.90 -9.61 6.55
N LYS A 172 15.21 -9.41 6.37
CA LYS A 172 16.07 -8.75 7.36
C LYS A 172 15.60 -7.31 7.62
N LYS A 173 15.13 -6.62 6.58
CA LYS A 173 14.55 -5.28 6.69
C LYS A 173 13.28 -5.28 7.52
N CYS A 174 12.34 -6.19 7.27
CA CYS A 174 11.12 -6.34 8.08
C CYS A 174 11.46 -6.65 9.55
N GLN A 175 12.44 -7.51 9.82
CA GLN A 175 12.89 -7.81 11.20
C GLN A 175 13.49 -6.58 11.90
N TYR A 176 14.25 -5.77 11.17
CA TYR A 176 14.79 -4.52 11.67
C TYR A 176 13.67 -3.52 12.00
N LEU A 177 12.72 -3.33 11.08
CA LEU A 177 11.56 -2.46 11.29
C LEU A 177 10.68 -2.95 12.43
N LEU A 178 10.51 -4.27 12.60
CA LEU A 178 9.76 -4.88 13.70
C LEU A 178 10.39 -4.49 15.05
N SER A 179 11.71 -4.62 15.17
CA SER A 179 12.45 -4.29 16.39
C SER A 179 12.44 -2.77 16.65
N TRP A 180 12.62 -1.96 15.60
CA TRP A 180 12.55 -0.50 15.68
C TRP A 180 11.17 -0.03 16.14
N THR A 181 10.10 -0.56 15.55
CA THR A 181 8.71 -0.25 15.90
C THR A 181 8.43 -0.60 17.37
N ASN A 182 8.91 -1.76 17.81
CA ASN A 182 8.70 -2.20 19.19
C ASN A 182 9.29 -1.24 20.24
N GLU A 183 10.40 -0.57 19.90
CA GLU A 183 11.11 0.37 20.76
C GLU A 183 10.71 1.84 20.54
N ASN A 184 9.98 2.19 19.47
CA ASN A 184 9.69 3.57 19.06
C ASN A 184 8.19 3.82 18.83
N GLU A 185 7.32 3.20 19.63
CA GLU A 185 5.86 3.26 19.53
C GLU A 185 5.30 4.69 19.47
N VAL A 186 5.89 5.61 20.24
CA VAL A 186 5.46 7.02 20.33
C VAL A 186 5.45 7.77 19.00
N VAL A 187 6.21 7.29 17.99
CA VAL A 187 6.29 7.93 16.67
C VAL A 187 5.11 7.54 15.78
N LEU A 188 4.45 6.41 16.07
CA LEU A 188 3.46 5.81 15.17
C LEU A 188 2.22 6.71 15.00
N THR A 189 1.79 7.46 16.02
CA THR A 189 0.57 8.28 15.92
C THR A 189 0.79 9.41 14.93
N ALA A 190 1.91 10.12 15.09
CA ALA A 190 2.27 11.22 14.21
C ALA A 190 2.40 10.72 12.77
N LEU A 191 3.04 9.56 12.58
CA LEU A 191 3.21 8.95 11.27
C LEU A 191 1.87 8.53 10.66
N ALA A 192 0.95 7.96 11.43
CA ALA A 192 -0.39 7.60 10.98
C ALA A 192 -1.19 8.84 10.54
N LEU A 193 -1.08 9.95 11.29
CA LEU A 193 -1.72 11.22 10.94
C LEU A 193 -1.12 11.83 9.67
N ASP A 194 0.20 11.74 9.48
CA ASP A 194 0.86 12.15 8.23
C ASP A 194 0.36 11.32 7.04
N CYS A 195 0.27 10.00 7.19
CA CYS A 195 -0.30 9.11 6.16
C CYS A 195 -1.75 9.47 5.85
N ALA A 196 -2.57 9.74 6.87
CA ALA A 196 -3.97 10.14 6.68
C ALA A 196 -4.11 11.50 5.97
N ARG A 197 -3.18 12.44 6.22
CA ARG A 197 -3.10 13.71 5.48
C ARG A 197 -2.73 13.47 4.02
N ALA A 198 -1.69 12.68 3.75
CA ALA A 198 -1.27 12.34 2.39
C ALA A 198 -2.39 11.63 1.60
N HIS A 199 -3.12 10.71 2.24
CA HIS A 199 -4.29 10.06 1.65
C HIS A 199 -5.39 11.06 1.26
N ARG A 200 -5.72 12.01 2.15
CA ARG A 200 -6.72 13.06 1.85
C ARG A 200 -6.25 13.99 0.73
N ALA A 201 -4.97 14.38 0.74
CA ALA A 201 -4.39 15.20 -0.32
C ALA A 201 -4.47 14.48 -1.69
N HIS A 202 -4.10 13.20 -1.74
CA HIS A 202 -4.22 12.38 -2.95
C HIS A 202 -5.68 12.29 -3.44
N ALA A 203 -6.64 12.14 -2.52
CA ALA A 203 -8.07 12.14 -2.89
C ALA A 203 -8.52 13.45 -3.52
N VAL A 204 -8.12 14.60 -2.96
CA VAL A 204 -8.42 15.93 -3.52
C VAL A 204 -7.82 16.09 -4.90
N THR A 205 -6.53 15.75 -5.08
CA THR A 205 -5.88 15.81 -6.40
C THR A 205 -6.56 14.91 -7.42
N ALA A 206 -6.98 13.69 -7.02
CA ALA A 206 -7.69 12.78 -7.92
C ALA A 206 -9.06 13.33 -8.35
N GLU A 207 -9.80 13.98 -7.43
CA GLU A 207 -11.06 14.65 -7.73
C GLU A 207 -10.88 15.83 -8.69
N GLU A 208 -9.84 16.64 -8.48
CA GLU A 208 -9.49 17.76 -9.37
C GLU A 208 -9.11 17.26 -10.78
N VAL A 209 -8.29 16.23 -10.88
CA VAL A 209 -7.92 15.62 -12.17
C VAL A 209 -9.14 15.04 -12.88
N ALA A 210 -10.04 14.36 -12.16
CA ALA A 210 -11.27 13.83 -12.72
C ALA A 210 -12.20 14.94 -13.22
N ALA A 211 -12.34 16.04 -12.47
CA ALA A 211 -13.14 17.20 -12.88
C ALA A 211 -12.59 17.87 -14.14
N LEU A 212 -11.27 18.12 -14.18
CA LEU A 212 -10.61 18.71 -15.34
C LEU A 212 -10.70 17.80 -16.57
N THR A 213 -10.53 16.49 -16.38
CA THR A 213 -10.68 15.49 -17.45
C THR A 213 -12.10 15.52 -18.00
N GLY A 214 -13.12 15.48 -17.14
CA GLY A 214 -14.52 15.55 -17.57
C GLY A 214 -14.88 16.86 -18.28
N GLU A 215 -14.28 17.99 -17.88
CA GLU A 215 -14.44 19.25 -18.60
C GLU A 215 -13.81 19.20 -20.01
N LEU A 216 -12.61 18.64 -20.13
CA LEU A 216 -11.94 18.46 -21.42
C LEU A 216 -12.74 17.52 -22.34
N GLU A 217 -13.22 16.40 -21.83
CA GLU A 217 -14.04 15.46 -22.60
C GLU A 217 -15.33 16.11 -23.10
N ARG A 218 -15.96 16.96 -22.28
CA ARG A 218 -17.13 17.76 -22.69
C ARG A 218 -16.78 18.75 -23.80
N LEU A 219 -15.63 19.42 -23.73
CA LEU A 219 -15.17 20.34 -24.78
C LEU A 219 -14.82 19.62 -26.07
N TRP A 220 -14.30 18.39 -25.99
CA TRP A 220 -13.97 17.56 -27.14
C TRP A 220 -15.17 16.84 -27.74
N GLY A 221 -16.28 16.73 -27.00
CA GLY A 221 -17.44 15.95 -27.40
C GLY A 221 -17.20 14.44 -27.29
N GLY A 222 -16.24 14.02 -26.47
CA GLY A 222 -15.85 12.62 -26.29
C GLY A 222 -14.54 12.45 -25.52
N PRO A 223 -14.12 11.19 -25.24
CA PRO A 223 -12.93 10.88 -24.43
C PRO A 223 -11.60 11.22 -25.13
N MET A 224 -11.63 11.59 -26.40
CA MET A 224 -10.45 11.86 -27.22
C MET A 224 -10.49 13.28 -27.76
N PRO A 225 -9.33 13.96 -27.87
CA PRO A 225 -9.25 15.27 -28.48
C PRO A 225 -9.71 15.23 -29.96
N PRO A 226 -10.35 16.29 -30.45
CA PRO A 226 -10.80 16.36 -31.84
C PRO A 226 -9.60 16.34 -32.79
N ALA A 227 -9.77 15.72 -33.97
CA ALA A 227 -8.73 15.68 -34.99
C ALA A 227 -8.37 17.11 -35.44
N PRO A 228 -7.07 17.43 -35.62
CA PRO A 228 -6.64 18.73 -36.09
C PRO A 228 -7.24 19.03 -37.47
N ARG A 229 -7.91 20.18 -37.61
CA ARG A 229 -8.49 20.61 -38.90
C ARG A 229 -7.37 21.05 -39.84
N THR A 230 -7.28 20.43 -41.01
CA THR A 230 -6.46 20.93 -42.12
C THR A 230 -7.08 22.23 -42.64
N LEU A 231 -6.37 23.35 -42.48
CA LEU A 231 -6.73 24.63 -43.08
C LEU A 231 -6.66 24.47 -44.61
N ILE A 232 -7.81 24.55 -45.28
CA ILE A 232 -7.85 24.67 -46.75
C ILE A 232 -7.56 26.12 -47.07
N GLU A 233 -6.34 26.40 -47.55
CA GLU A 233 -6.03 27.68 -48.17
C GLU A 233 -6.86 27.82 -49.45
N GLU A 234 -7.78 28.78 -49.50
CA GLU A 234 -8.44 29.14 -50.75
C GLU A 234 -7.41 29.80 -51.67
N LEU A 235 -7.12 29.15 -52.80
CA LEU A 235 -6.30 29.73 -53.87
C LEU A 235 -7.11 30.84 -54.56
N PRO A 236 -6.56 32.06 -54.71
CA PRO A 236 -7.23 33.12 -55.45
C PRO A 236 -7.29 32.78 -56.94
N GLY A 237 -8.48 32.90 -57.53
CA GLY A 237 -8.77 32.67 -58.95
C GLY A 237 -8.40 33.82 -59.86
#